data_AF-A0A1Z5L0R1-F1
#
_entry.id   AF-A0A1Z5L0R1-F1
#
_cell.length_a   1.000
_cell.length_b   1.000
_cell.length_c   1.000
_cell.angle_alpha   90.00
_cell.angle_beta   90.00
_cell.angle_gamma   90.00
#
_symmetry.space_group_name_H-M   'P 1'
#
loop_
_entity.id
_entity.type
_entity.pdbx_description
1 polymer ?
#
loop_
_entity_poly.entity_id
_entity_poly.type
_entity_poly.pdbx_seq_one_letter_code
_entity_poly.pdbx_strand_id
1 'polypeptide(L)'
;MDAMGFGMGNCCLQLTFQACNIQEARVLYDQLAPMAAIMLALSAASPAYRGYLTDNDCRWNVIVASVDDRTDEELGLKPLAENKFVINKSRYASIDCYISQLGEKYNDIKVVYDERIYKRLLDGGIDHLLAQHIAHILIRDSTLWTTGRMKSWVSNPSQKTSLPSTSLGTPV
;
A
#
# COMPACT_ATOMS: atom_id res chain seq x y z
N MET A 1 -19.97 7.47 7.10
CA MET A 1 -18.92 7.48 8.15
C MET A 1 -17.89 8.49 7.71
N ASP A 2 -17.48 9.39 8.59
CA ASP A 2 -16.80 10.67 8.26
C ASP A 2 -15.54 10.92 9.09
N ALA A 3 -15.02 9.89 9.74
CA ALA A 3 -13.80 9.96 10.55
C ALA A 3 -12.91 8.74 10.31
N MET A 4 -11.59 8.95 10.35
CA MET A 4 -10.58 7.90 10.24
C MET A 4 -10.82 6.76 11.26
N GLY A 5 -11.30 7.10 12.45
CA GLY A 5 -11.59 6.14 13.52
C GLY A 5 -12.64 5.09 13.18
N PHE A 6 -13.55 5.35 12.22
CA PHE A 6 -14.51 4.34 11.79
C PHE A 6 -13.88 3.17 11.05
N GLY A 7 -12.74 3.39 10.38
CA GLY A 7 -11.98 2.35 9.70
C GLY A 7 -10.82 1.86 10.55
N MET A 8 -9.84 2.73 10.82
CA MET A 8 -8.63 2.39 11.57
C MET A 8 -8.87 2.06 13.05
N GLY A 9 -10.08 2.31 13.58
CA GLY A 9 -10.50 1.83 14.90
C GLY A 9 -10.97 0.37 14.92
N ASN A 10 -11.08 -0.29 13.75
CA ASN A 10 -11.40 -1.72 13.70
C ASN A 10 -10.15 -2.57 13.96
N CYS A 11 -10.35 -3.76 14.54
CA CYS A 11 -9.29 -4.73 14.77
C CYS A 11 -9.12 -5.69 13.58
N CYS A 12 -7.91 -6.24 13.44
CA CYS A 12 -7.62 -7.31 12.50
C CYS A 12 -6.62 -8.31 13.08
N LEU A 13 -6.67 -9.54 12.59
CA LEU A 13 -5.60 -10.51 12.79
C LEU A 13 -4.65 -10.42 11.58
N GLN A 14 -3.36 -10.23 11.85
CA GLN A 14 -2.32 -10.21 10.83
C GLN A 14 -1.29 -11.30 11.15
N LEU A 15 -0.89 -12.05 10.12
CA LEU A 15 0.13 -13.07 10.21
C LEU A 15 1.25 -12.71 9.24
N THR A 16 2.49 -12.80 9.73
CA THR A 16 3.69 -12.52 8.94
C THR A 16 4.50 -13.80 8.80
N PHE A 17 4.80 -14.18 7.57
CA PHE A 17 5.60 -15.36 7.25
C PHE A 17 6.99 -14.94 6.78
N GLN A 18 8.02 -15.66 7.23
CA GLN A 18 9.37 -15.50 6.73
C GLN A 18 9.65 -16.58 5.68
N ALA A 19 10.04 -16.16 4.47
CA ALA A 19 10.51 -17.05 3.41
C ALA A 19 12.03 -17.26 3.50
N CYS A 20 12.56 -18.29 2.83
CA CYS A 20 13.99 -18.60 2.84
C CYS A 20 14.81 -17.59 2.02
N ASN A 21 14.22 -16.99 0.98
CA ASN A 21 14.88 -16.01 0.13
C ASN A 21 13.86 -15.08 -0.57
N ILE A 22 14.37 -14.05 -1.26
CA ILE A 22 13.52 -13.06 -1.94
C ILE A 22 12.67 -13.65 -3.07
N GLN A 23 13.15 -14.67 -3.78
CA GLN A 23 12.40 -15.28 -4.88
C GLN A 23 11.21 -16.09 -4.34
N GLU A 24 11.44 -16.86 -3.29
CA GLU A 24 10.37 -17.57 -2.59
C GLU A 24 9.36 -16.59 -1.95
N ALA A 25 9.84 -15.49 -1.35
CA ALA A 25 8.96 -14.46 -0.78
C ALA A 25 8.01 -13.87 -1.83
N ARG A 26 8.48 -13.63 -3.05
CA ARG A 26 7.66 -13.12 -4.16
C ARG A 26 6.60 -14.12 -4.60
N VAL A 27 6.98 -15.39 -4.73
CA VAL A 27 6.02 -16.45 -5.08
C VAL A 27 4.98 -16.58 -3.97
N LEU A 28 5.39 -16.60 -2.71
CA LEU A 28 4.47 -16.68 -1.57
C LEU A 28 3.50 -15.49 -1.53
N TYR A 29 4.00 -14.26 -1.76
CA TYR A 29 3.16 -13.06 -1.86
C TYR A 29 2.09 -13.20 -2.94
N ASP A 30 2.47 -13.62 -4.14
CA ASP A 30 1.56 -13.79 -5.26
C ASP A 30 0.52 -14.88 -5.00
N GLN A 31 0.90 -16.00 -4.37
CA GLN A 31 -0.04 -17.07 -4.02
C GLN A 31 -1.03 -16.66 -2.93
N LEU A 32 -0.63 -15.78 -2.00
CA LEU A 32 -1.50 -15.29 -0.93
C LEU A 32 -2.49 -14.21 -1.41
N ALA A 33 -2.26 -13.59 -2.56
CA ALA A 33 -3.14 -12.57 -3.12
C ALA A 33 -4.60 -13.03 -3.30
N PRO A 34 -4.90 -14.14 -4.00
CA PRO A 34 -6.28 -14.65 -4.10
C PRO A 34 -6.81 -15.15 -2.75
N MET A 35 -5.93 -15.68 -1.90
CA MET A 35 -6.30 -16.17 -0.57
C MET A 35 -6.81 -15.04 0.33
N ALA A 36 -6.30 -13.81 0.18
CA ALA A 36 -6.72 -12.67 0.98
C ALA A 36 -8.22 -12.38 0.86
N ALA A 37 -8.78 -12.42 -0.36
CA ALA A 37 -10.20 -12.18 -0.58
C ALA A 37 -11.07 -13.32 0.00
N ILE A 38 -10.63 -14.58 -0.16
CA ILE A 38 -11.31 -15.75 0.39
C ILE A 38 -11.33 -15.69 1.93
N MET A 39 -10.18 -15.41 2.54
CA MET A 39 -10.05 -15.31 3.99
C MET A 39 -10.82 -14.13 4.56
N LEU A 40 -10.91 -13.00 3.83
CA LEU A 40 -11.74 -11.87 4.23
C LEU A 40 -13.22 -12.28 4.34
N ALA A 41 -13.74 -13.00 3.33
CA ALA A 41 -15.13 -13.49 3.35
C ALA A 41 -15.36 -14.54 4.45
N LEU A 42 -14.43 -15.48 4.64
CA LEU A 42 -14.55 -16.53 5.67
C LEU A 42 -14.44 -15.99 7.10
N SER A 43 -13.69 -14.90 7.30
CA SER A 43 -13.49 -14.27 8.61
C SER A 43 -14.37 -13.02 8.81
N ALA A 44 -15.47 -12.92 8.07
CA ALA A 44 -16.41 -11.82 8.16
C ALA A 44 -16.96 -11.69 9.59
N ALA A 45 -16.80 -10.51 10.19
CA ALA A 45 -17.08 -10.27 11.61
C ALA A 45 -17.46 -8.81 11.88
N SER A 46 -17.91 -8.07 10.87
CA SER A 46 -18.24 -6.64 11.01
C SER A 46 -19.57 -6.27 10.34
N PRO A 47 -20.71 -6.84 10.78
CA PRO A 47 -22.02 -6.60 10.18
C PRO A 47 -22.72 -5.32 10.68
N ALA A 48 -22.08 -4.55 11.57
CA ALA A 48 -22.71 -3.39 12.21
C ALA A 48 -21.74 -2.21 12.32
N TYR A 49 -22.22 -1.02 11.97
CA TYR A 49 -21.47 0.23 12.04
C TYR A 49 -22.33 1.35 12.58
N ARG A 50 -21.78 2.15 13.52
CA ARG A 50 -22.46 3.33 14.11
C ARG A 50 -23.88 3.03 14.64
N GLY A 51 -24.10 1.83 15.16
CA GLY A 51 -25.40 1.39 15.69
C GLY A 51 -26.42 0.91 14.64
N TYR A 52 -26.02 0.81 13.36
CA TYR A 52 -26.85 0.27 12.28
C TYR A 52 -26.27 -1.05 11.76
N LEU A 53 -27.15 -1.99 11.41
CA LEU A 53 -26.75 -3.17 10.65
C LEU A 53 -26.45 -2.77 9.21
N THR A 54 -25.39 -3.32 8.65
CA THR A 54 -24.96 -3.06 7.26
C THR A 54 -25.16 -4.29 6.40
N ASP A 55 -25.44 -4.07 5.12
CA ASP A 55 -25.51 -5.14 4.09
C ASP A 55 -24.10 -5.61 3.64
N ASN A 56 -23.14 -5.56 4.56
CA ASN A 56 -21.77 -5.96 4.34
C ASN A 56 -21.22 -6.48 5.66
N ASP A 57 -20.68 -7.69 5.62
CA ASP A 57 -20.15 -8.37 6.80
C ASP A 57 -18.65 -8.14 7.00
N CYS A 58 -18.01 -7.44 6.04
CA CYS A 58 -16.58 -7.21 5.99
C CYS A 58 -16.22 -5.73 6.21
N ARG A 59 -15.22 -5.49 7.06
CA ARG A 59 -14.71 -4.14 7.36
C ARG A 59 -13.90 -3.47 6.27
N TRP A 60 -13.52 -4.21 5.23
CA TRP A 60 -12.51 -3.77 4.26
C TRP A 60 -12.84 -2.42 3.61
N ASN A 61 -14.05 -2.28 3.06
CA ASN A 61 -14.47 -1.06 2.37
C ASN A 61 -14.50 0.16 3.30
N VAL A 62 -14.81 -0.04 4.59
CA VAL A 62 -14.82 1.02 5.59
C VAL A 62 -13.40 1.50 5.89
N ILE A 63 -12.44 0.57 6.02
CA ILE A 63 -11.03 0.91 6.25
C ILE A 63 -10.44 1.63 5.05
N VAL A 64 -10.66 1.10 3.84
CA VAL A 64 -10.22 1.68 2.57
C VAL A 64 -10.61 3.15 2.47
N ALA A 65 -11.88 3.45 2.76
CA ALA A 65 -12.42 4.81 2.71
C ALA A 65 -11.96 5.71 3.88
N SER A 66 -11.61 5.12 5.03
CA SER A 66 -11.25 5.91 6.23
C SER A 66 -9.91 6.64 6.14
N VAL A 67 -9.03 6.19 5.25
CA VAL A 67 -7.68 6.75 5.04
C VAL A 67 -7.44 7.05 3.56
N ASP A 68 -8.51 7.29 2.82
CA ASP A 68 -8.42 7.73 1.44
C ASP A 68 -8.03 9.21 1.42
N ASP A 69 -6.77 9.48 1.08
CA ASP A 69 -6.17 10.80 1.00
C ASP A 69 -6.25 11.42 -0.40
N ARG A 70 -6.91 10.73 -1.34
CA ARG A 70 -7.04 11.21 -2.72
C ARG A 70 -7.86 12.50 -2.79
N THR A 71 -7.31 13.47 -3.48
CA THR A 71 -7.99 14.71 -3.88
C THR A 71 -8.96 14.48 -5.04
N ASP A 72 -9.87 15.42 -5.28
CA ASP A 72 -10.79 15.39 -6.43
C ASP A 72 -10.05 15.28 -7.79
N GLU A 73 -8.84 15.82 -7.88
CA GLU A 73 -7.98 15.70 -9.07
C GLU A 73 -7.44 14.27 -9.23
N GLU A 74 -6.95 13.67 -8.16
CA GLU A 74 -6.45 12.29 -8.17
C GLU A 74 -7.58 11.28 -8.38
N LEU A 75 -8.80 11.59 -7.96
CA LEU A 75 -10.01 10.81 -8.29
C LEU A 75 -10.46 10.97 -9.75
N GLY A 76 -9.90 11.95 -10.49
CA GLY A 76 -10.29 12.25 -11.87
C GLY A 76 -11.61 13.01 -11.99
N LEU A 77 -12.15 13.57 -10.90
CA LEU A 77 -13.35 14.40 -10.91
C LEU A 77 -13.06 15.81 -11.44
N LYS A 78 -11.82 16.28 -11.25
CA LYS A 78 -11.32 17.56 -11.76
C LYS A 78 -10.12 17.33 -12.68
N PRO A 79 -9.88 18.22 -13.67
CA PRO A 79 -8.65 18.16 -14.46
C PRO A 79 -7.43 18.37 -13.56
N LEU A 80 -6.35 17.64 -13.86
CA LEU A 80 -5.09 17.72 -13.12
C LEU A 80 -4.49 19.14 -13.23
N ALA A 81 -4.31 19.81 -12.09
CA ALA A 81 -3.66 21.12 -12.03
C ALA A 81 -2.42 21.08 -11.14
N GLU A 82 -2.54 20.55 -9.92
CA GLU A 82 -1.45 20.46 -8.95
C GLU A 82 -0.89 19.02 -8.85
N ASN A 83 -1.76 18.03 -9.06
CA ASN A 83 -1.38 16.63 -8.97
C ASN A 83 -0.83 16.07 -10.28
N LYS A 84 0.03 15.04 -10.16
CA LYS A 84 0.72 14.43 -11.31
C LYS A 84 -0.01 13.24 -11.91
N PHE A 85 -0.88 12.58 -11.14
CA PHE A 85 -1.43 11.28 -11.48
C PHE A 85 -2.92 11.18 -11.10
N VAL A 86 -3.70 10.51 -11.94
CA VAL A 86 -5.03 10.01 -11.57
C VAL A 86 -4.85 8.64 -10.94
N ILE A 87 -5.38 8.43 -9.74
CA ILE A 87 -5.10 7.25 -8.94
C ILE A 87 -6.39 6.51 -8.56
N ASN A 88 -6.51 5.30 -9.10
CA ASN A 88 -7.77 4.56 -9.14
C ASN A 88 -8.15 3.93 -7.79
N LYS A 89 -7.18 3.62 -6.93
CA LYS A 89 -7.40 3.00 -5.62
C LYS A 89 -6.93 3.92 -4.48
N SER A 90 -7.51 3.76 -3.30
CA SER A 90 -7.00 4.36 -2.05
C SER A 90 -5.61 3.78 -1.73
N ARG A 91 -4.82 4.48 -0.92
CA ARG A 91 -3.53 3.96 -0.41
C ARG A 91 -3.69 2.67 0.41
N TYR A 92 -4.85 2.51 1.05
CA TYR A 92 -5.22 1.28 1.73
C TYR A 92 -6.20 0.55 0.82
N ALA A 93 -5.70 -0.43 0.07
CA ALA A 93 -6.48 -1.18 -0.91
C ALA A 93 -5.90 -2.59 -1.10
N SER A 94 -6.54 -3.37 -1.96
CA SER A 94 -6.02 -4.68 -2.37
C SER A 94 -4.76 -4.49 -3.21
N ILE A 95 -3.94 -5.53 -3.29
CA ILE A 95 -2.70 -5.48 -4.07
C ILE A 95 -2.96 -5.06 -5.53
N ASP A 96 -2.01 -4.34 -6.11
CA ASP A 96 -2.14 -3.79 -7.47
C ASP A 96 -1.48 -4.64 -8.54
N CYS A 97 -0.45 -5.40 -8.18
CA CYS A 97 0.31 -6.23 -9.10
C CYS A 97 0.95 -7.42 -8.39
N TYR A 98 1.14 -8.49 -9.14
CA TYR A 98 2.00 -9.60 -8.84
C TYR A 98 3.48 -9.22 -9.06
N ILE A 99 4.35 -9.75 -8.21
CA ILE A 99 5.79 -9.42 -8.17
C ILE A 99 6.71 -10.58 -8.54
N SER A 100 6.17 -11.79 -8.71
CA SER A 100 6.92 -12.93 -9.23
C SER A 100 6.84 -13.00 -10.75
N GLN A 101 7.87 -13.59 -11.37
CA GLN A 101 7.91 -13.83 -12.81
C GLN A 101 6.75 -14.71 -13.31
N LEU A 102 6.25 -15.62 -12.47
CA LEU A 102 5.13 -16.49 -12.80
C LEU A 102 3.79 -15.74 -12.81
N GLY A 103 3.69 -14.68 -12.00
CA GLY A 103 2.51 -13.85 -11.84
C GLY A 103 2.39 -12.73 -12.87
N GLU A 104 3.47 -12.38 -13.57
CA GLU A 104 3.51 -11.27 -14.53
C GLU A 104 2.38 -11.32 -15.57
N LYS A 105 2.08 -12.51 -16.09
CA LYS A 105 1.00 -12.72 -17.07
C LYS A 105 -0.41 -12.40 -16.54
N TYR A 106 -0.58 -12.30 -15.23
CA TYR A 106 -1.86 -11.97 -14.58
C TYR A 106 -1.95 -10.49 -14.20
N ASN A 107 -0.94 -9.67 -14.49
CA ASN A 107 -0.98 -8.22 -14.30
C ASN A 107 -1.74 -7.56 -15.47
N ASP A 108 -3.06 -7.68 -15.46
CA ASP A 108 -3.98 -7.13 -16.46
C ASP A 108 -4.44 -5.69 -16.16
N ILE A 109 -4.20 -5.21 -14.94
CA ILE A 109 -4.57 -3.87 -14.49
C ILE A 109 -3.40 -2.89 -14.73
N LYS A 110 -3.72 -1.72 -15.29
CA LYS A 110 -2.75 -0.63 -15.43
C LYS A 110 -2.40 -0.03 -14.06
N VAL A 111 -1.18 -0.31 -13.60
CA VAL A 111 -0.60 0.28 -12.38
C VAL A 111 -0.02 1.66 -12.71
N VAL A 112 -0.36 2.66 -11.89
CA VAL A 112 0.16 4.03 -12.02
C VAL A 112 1.41 4.17 -11.16
N TYR A 113 2.54 4.58 -11.73
CA TYR A 113 3.81 4.69 -11.00
C TYR A 113 4.64 5.87 -11.52
N ASP A 114 5.57 6.37 -10.71
CA ASP A 114 6.50 7.42 -11.13
C ASP A 114 7.66 6.83 -11.96
N GLU A 115 7.74 7.20 -13.24
CA GLU A 115 8.77 6.72 -14.16
C GLU A 115 10.20 7.08 -13.73
N ARG A 116 10.39 8.19 -13.01
CA ARG A 116 11.73 8.61 -12.54
C ARG A 116 12.23 7.67 -11.46
N ILE A 117 11.35 7.30 -10.54
CA ILE A 117 11.64 6.33 -9.48
C ILE A 117 11.88 4.96 -10.09
N TYR A 118 11.00 4.54 -10.99
CA TYR A 118 11.12 3.27 -11.70
C TYR A 118 12.48 3.13 -12.41
N LYS A 119 12.89 4.13 -13.21
CA LYS A 119 14.20 4.14 -13.89
C LYS A 119 15.36 4.04 -12.91
N ARG A 120 15.32 4.81 -11.82
CA ARG A 120 16.36 4.78 -10.79
C ARG A 120 16.49 3.40 -10.11
N LEU A 121 15.39 2.67 -9.95
CA LEU A 121 15.40 1.31 -9.38
C LEU A 121 15.98 0.30 -10.39
N LEU A 122 15.62 0.41 -11.67
CA LEU A 122 16.19 -0.40 -12.74
C LEU A 122 17.71 -0.19 -12.87
N ASP A 123 18.17 1.07 -12.86
CA ASP A 123 19.59 1.42 -12.91
C ASP A 123 20.36 0.88 -11.68
N GLY A 124 19.66 0.71 -10.56
CA GLY A 124 20.16 0.08 -9.34
C GLY A 124 20.18 -1.45 -9.35
N GLY A 125 19.76 -2.08 -10.46
CA GLY A 125 19.75 -3.54 -10.62
C GLY A 125 18.53 -4.25 -10.05
N ILE A 126 17.45 -3.53 -9.73
CA ILE A 126 16.17 -4.12 -9.32
C ILE A 126 15.39 -4.54 -10.59
N ASP A 127 14.77 -5.71 -10.56
CA ASP A 127 13.95 -6.19 -11.67
C ASP A 127 12.69 -5.32 -11.90
N HIS A 128 12.16 -5.35 -13.11
CA HIS A 128 11.05 -4.47 -13.49
C HIS A 128 9.78 -4.67 -12.67
N LEU A 129 9.44 -5.90 -12.26
CA LEU A 129 8.23 -6.18 -11.49
C LEU A 129 8.32 -5.56 -10.10
N LEU A 130 9.44 -5.80 -9.41
CA LEU A 130 9.66 -5.20 -8.09
C LEU A 130 9.86 -3.68 -8.18
N ALA A 131 10.54 -3.19 -9.21
CA ALA A 131 10.72 -1.76 -9.45
C ALA A 131 9.37 -1.06 -9.68
N GLN A 132 8.47 -1.67 -10.47
CA GLN A 132 7.13 -1.15 -10.72
C GLN A 132 6.30 -1.12 -9.42
N HIS A 133 6.34 -2.20 -8.64
CA HIS A 133 5.64 -2.30 -7.36
C HIS A 133 6.10 -1.19 -6.38
N ILE A 134 7.41 -1.00 -6.22
CA ILE A 134 7.96 0.03 -5.34
C ILE A 134 7.64 1.44 -5.87
N ALA A 135 7.78 1.66 -7.18
CA ALA A 135 7.48 2.95 -7.80
C ALA A 135 5.99 3.32 -7.68
N HIS A 136 5.10 2.33 -7.68
CA HIS A 136 3.68 2.53 -7.40
C HIS A 136 3.43 2.98 -5.97
N ILE A 137 4.07 2.33 -4.97
CA ILE A 137 3.92 2.73 -3.56
C ILE A 137 4.38 4.17 -3.33
N LEU A 138 5.44 4.58 -4.01
CA LEU A 138 6.08 5.89 -3.85
C LEU A 138 5.40 7.03 -4.63
N ILE A 139 4.29 6.79 -5.31
CA ILE A 139 3.48 7.89 -5.87
C ILE A 139 2.76 8.71 -4.79
N ARG A 140 2.65 8.16 -3.57
CA ARG A 140 1.91 8.76 -2.46
C ARG A 140 2.81 9.63 -1.60
N ASP A 141 2.25 10.74 -1.16
CA ASP A 141 2.92 11.60 -0.21
C ASP A 141 2.95 10.97 1.19
N SER A 142 4.05 11.27 1.90
CA SER A 142 4.19 10.87 3.28
C SER A 142 3.34 11.77 4.18
N THR A 143 2.34 11.17 4.82
CA THR A 143 1.34 11.86 5.65
C THR A 143 1.80 12.15 7.07
N LEU A 144 2.91 11.54 7.53
CA LEU A 144 3.44 11.75 8.88
C LEU A 144 4.93 12.06 8.86
N TRP A 145 5.27 13.30 9.21
CA TRP A 145 6.64 13.75 9.43
C TRP A 145 6.80 14.26 10.85
N THR A 146 7.82 13.76 11.56
CA THR A 146 8.20 14.31 12.86
C THR A 146 9.44 15.19 12.70
N THR A 147 9.50 16.31 13.41
CA THR A 147 10.60 17.28 13.31
C THR A 147 11.96 16.66 13.59
N GLY A 148 12.05 15.71 14.53
CA GLY A 148 13.28 14.96 14.80
C GLY A 148 13.73 14.12 13.61
N ARG A 149 12.80 13.42 12.95
CA ARG A 149 13.08 12.60 11.77
C ARG A 149 13.44 13.46 10.55
N MET A 150 12.83 14.63 10.41
CA MET A 150 13.18 15.58 9.35
C MET A 150 14.62 16.08 9.51
N LYS A 151 15.03 16.43 10.74
CA LYS A 151 16.41 16.85 11.04
C LYS A 151 17.43 15.75 10.74
N SER A 152 17.15 14.50 11.12
CA SER A 152 18.05 13.38 10.81
C SER A 152 18.17 13.13 9.30
N TRP A 153 17.08 13.30 8.56
CA TRP A 153 17.05 13.14 7.10
C TRP A 153 17.84 14.23 6.38
N VAL A 154 17.78 15.48 6.88
CA VAL A 154 18.54 16.61 6.35
C VAL A 154 20.04 16.51 6.69
N SER A 155 20.38 16.03 7.90
CA SER A 155 21.77 15.94 8.35
C SER A 155 22.58 14.81 7.71
N ASN A 156 21.92 13.76 7.17
CA ASN A 156 22.62 12.61 6.60
C ASN A 156 22.14 12.31 5.17
N PRO A 157 22.65 13.06 4.16
CA PRO A 157 22.18 12.95 2.78
C PRO A 157 22.49 11.60 2.10
N SER A 158 23.29 10.74 2.72
CA SER A 158 23.57 9.37 2.27
C SER A 158 22.36 8.41 2.41
N GLN A 159 21.36 8.74 3.23
CA GLN A 159 20.10 7.97 3.33
C GLN A 159 19.02 8.37 2.29
N LYS A 160 19.32 9.30 1.37
CA LYS A 160 18.41 9.70 0.28
C LYS A 160 18.16 8.60 -0.79
N THR A 161 18.85 7.47 -0.71
CA THR A 161 18.81 6.36 -1.69
C THR A 161 18.21 5.08 -1.14
N SER A 162 18.02 4.94 0.18
CA SER A 162 17.53 3.70 0.80
C SER A 162 16.15 3.89 1.40
N LEU A 163 15.17 3.09 0.96
CA LEU A 163 13.89 2.92 1.63
C LEU A 163 14.12 2.52 3.10
N PRO A 164 13.36 3.09 4.07
CA PRO A 164 13.64 2.90 5.48
C PRO A 164 13.32 1.47 5.94
N SER A 165 14.29 0.79 6.54
CA SER A 165 14.06 -0.43 7.31
C SER A 165 13.47 -0.06 8.69
N THR A 166 12.34 -0.67 9.02
CA THR A 166 11.63 -0.45 10.27
C THR A 166 12.29 -1.25 11.39
N SER A 167 13.33 -0.71 12.04
CA SER A 167 13.73 -1.21 13.36
C SER A 167 12.95 -0.45 14.43
N LEU A 168 11.83 -1.03 14.90
CA LEU A 168 11.19 -0.62 16.14
C LEU A 168 12.16 -0.95 17.28
N GLY A 169 12.77 0.10 17.85
CA GLY A 169 13.52 -0.02 19.10
C GLY A 169 12.55 -0.44 20.21
N THR A 170 12.85 -1.58 20.82
CA THR A 170 12.27 -2.01 22.09
C THR A 170 12.65 -1.00 23.19
N PRO A 171 11.69 -0.45 23.96
CA PRO A 171 12.01 0.13 25.25
C PRO A 171 12.22 -1.00 26.28
N VAL A 172 13.16 -0.73 27.18
CA VAL A 172 13.69 -1.58 28.27
C VAL A 172 12.59 -2.17 29.15
#